data_AF-A0A7X2PNV8-F1
#
_entry.id   AF-A0A7X2PNV8-F1
#
_cell.length_a   1.000
_cell.length_b   1.000
_cell.length_c   1.000
_cell.angle_alpha   90.00
_cell.angle_beta   90.00
_cell.angle_gamma   90.00
#
_symmetry.space_group_name_H-M   'P 1'
#
loop_
_entity.id
_entity.type
_entity.pdbx_description
1 polymer ?
#
loop_
_entity_poly.entity_id
_entity_poly.type
_entity_poly.pdbx_seq_one_letter_code
_entity_poly.pdbx_strand_id
1 'polypeptide(L)'
;MIATANIPIYFLRILPGTDSTQTVDAAAIAGQGLENQLGPGMAPFSPDAQDPTNPNFGYSIGQEYTLKWAPAGLRQPPKRCVGDKTFLPGGGGSDRGYIDVGQGDGQWGLYDAIVNGGYHLDTPLVIGSPIQHVGGNKHVQPAMSMRYGQDTDPYSMTQATYFGNGRRLMVVPVNNGLDSSLVVGFGLFLITENSCDTSNVKPCCGVYLSNSPVLYSDKKGAGSGGLYRVKLFF
;
A
#
# COMPACT_ATOMS: atom_id res chain seq x y z
N MET A 1 16.17 9.52 -14.23
CA MET A 1 15.84 9.50 -15.67
C MET A 1 15.53 10.94 -16.05
N ILE A 2 16.18 11.50 -17.06
CA ILE A 2 15.98 12.88 -17.53
C ILE A 2 15.17 12.80 -18.83
N ALA A 3 14.09 13.56 -18.93
CA ALA A 3 13.33 13.70 -20.17
C ALA A 3 13.59 15.09 -20.75
N THR A 4 13.94 15.14 -22.04
CA THR A 4 14.18 16.37 -22.81
C THR A 4 13.22 16.42 -23.99
N ALA A 5 12.66 17.60 -24.27
CA ALA A 5 11.77 17.82 -25.40
C ALA A 5 12.01 19.20 -26.00
N ASN A 6 12.08 19.28 -27.33
CA ASN A 6 12.20 20.54 -28.06
C ASN A 6 10.79 21.01 -28.46
N ILE A 7 10.40 22.22 -28.02
CA ILE A 7 9.11 22.82 -28.39
C ILE A 7 9.37 24.04 -29.28
N PRO A 8 8.77 24.11 -30.49
CA PRO A 8 8.89 25.31 -31.33
C PRO A 8 8.06 26.45 -30.73
N ILE A 9 8.72 27.57 -30.41
CA ILE A 9 8.07 28.83 -30.04
C ILE A 9 8.15 29.76 -31.25
N TYR A 10 7.00 30.23 -31.72
CA TYR A 10 6.92 31.18 -32.84
C TYR A 10 6.80 32.60 -32.30
N PHE A 11 7.82 33.42 -32.53
CA PHE A 11 7.76 34.86 -32.25
C PHE A 11 7.36 35.63 -33.51
N LEU A 12 6.51 36.65 -33.34
CA LEU A 12 6.24 37.62 -34.40
C LEU A 12 7.52 38.45 -34.62
N ARG A 13 8.15 38.32 -35.79
CA ARG A 13 9.35 39.10 -36.14
C ARG A 13 9.01 40.58 -36.24
N ILE A 14 9.64 41.41 -35.40
CA ILE A 14 9.56 42.88 -35.48
C ILE A 14 10.84 43.46 -36.13
N LEU A 15 11.92 42.67 -36.23
CA LEU A 15 13.20 43.07 -36.81
C LEU A 15 13.66 42.10 -37.91
N PRO A 16 14.12 42.59 -39.09
CA PRO A 16 14.72 41.76 -40.12
C PRO A 16 16.07 41.19 -39.64
N GLY A 17 16.28 39.87 -39.77
CA GLY A 17 17.57 39.21 -39.52
C GLY A 17 17.70 38.45 -38.19
N THR A 18 16.70 38.48 -37.30
CA THR A 18 16.74 37.73 -36.03
C THR A 18 16.03 36.38 -36.16
N ASP A 19 16.65 35.27 -35.77
CA ASP A 19 16.01 33.95 -35.80
C ASP A 19 14.69 33.92 -35.02
N SER A 20 13.68 33.22 -35.56
CA SER A 20 12.35 33.09 -34.96
C SER A 20 12.22 31.85 -34.08
N THR A 21 13.33 31.16 -33.82
CA THR A 21 13.40 29.91 -33.08
C THR A 21 14.38 30.05 -31.92
N GLN A 22 13.93 29.68 -30.73
CA GLN A 22 14.76 29.61 -29.53
C GLN A 22 14.68 28.18 -28.97
N THR A 23 15.82 27.57 -28.68
CA THR A 23 15.86 26.30 -27.95
C THR A 23 15.51 26.57 -26.49
N VAL A 24 14.50 25.89 -25.98
CA VAL A 24 14.15 25.90 -24.56
C VAL A 24 14.56 24.57 -23.97
N ASP A 25 15.54 24.60 -23.06
CA ASP A 25 15.92 23.44 -22.27
C ASP A 25 15.01 23.36 -21.05
N ALA A 26 14.26 22.27 -20.92
CA ALA A 26 13.51 21.91 -19.73
C ALA A 26 14.05 20.58 -19.19
N ALA A 27 14.40 20.55 -17.90
CA ALA A 27 14.77 19.33 -17.20
C ALA A 27 13.71 19.02 -16.15
N ALA A 28 13.23 17.78 -16.14
CA ALA A 28 12.45 17.24 -15.03
C ALA A 28 13.21 16.07 -14.43
N ILE A 29 13.53 16.14 -13.14
CA ILE A 29 14.20 15.05 -12.42
C ILE A 29 13.13 14.28 -11.66
N ALA A 30 12.85 13.04 -12.07
CA ALA A 30 12.01 12.15 -11.27
C ALA A 30 12.84 11.47 -10.17
N GLY A 31 12.37 11.53 -8.93
CA GLY A 31 12.99 10.87 -7.78
C GLY A 31 11.94 10.36 -6.79
N GLN A 32 12.39 9.68 -5.74
CA GLN A 32 11.55 9.24 -4.63
C GLN A 32 11.68 10.22 -3.48
N GLY A 33 10.56 10.79 -3.03
CA GLY A 33 10.50 11.59 -1.81
C GLY A 33 9.88 10.75 -0.69
N LEU A 34 10.46 10.84 0.51
CA LEU A 34 9.79 10.37 1.72
C LEU A 34 8.49 11.16 1.88
N GLU A 35 7.39 10.45 2.13
CA GLU A 35 6.12 11.05 2.47
C GLU A 35 5.90 10.93 3.97
N ASN A 36 5.85 12.09 4.62
CA ASN A 36 5.53 12.20 6.04
C ASN A 36 4.02 12.28 6.28
N GLN A 37 3.21 12.12 5.23
CA GLN A 37 1.77 12.22 5.27
C GLN A 37 1.20 11.23 4.26
N LEU A 38 0.30 10.38 4.72
CA LEU A 38 -0.46 9.49 3.87
C LEU A 38 -1.55 10.18 3.05
N GLY A 39 -1.58 9.82 1.76
CA GLY A 39 -2.61 10.21 0.81
C GLY A 39 -3.27 8.98 0.16
N PRO A 40 -4.03 9.15 -0.94
CA PRO A 40 -4.68 8.05 -1.66
C PRO A 40 -3.67 6.97 -2.11
N GLY A 41 -4.13 5.72 -2.25
CA GLY A 41 -3.32 4.58 -2.75
C GLY A 41 -2.94 3.48 -1.72
N MET A 42 -3.28 3.64 -0.45
CA MET A 42 -3.23 2.58 0.55
C MET A 42 -4.43 1.65 0.49
N ALA A 43 -4.24 0.43 1.00
CA ALA A 43 -5.36 -0.46 1.30
C ALA A 43 -5.79 -0.29 2.77
N PRO A 44 -7.09 -0.44 3.08
CA PRO A 44 -7.66 -0.26 4.42
C PRO A 44 -7.39 -1.46 5.35
N PHE A 45 -6.17 -1.99 5.29
CA PHE A 45 -5.69 -3.06 6.16
C PHE A 45 -4.59 -2.51 7.05
N SER A 46 -4.45 -3.10 8.23
CA SER A 46 -3.29 -2.88 9.07
C SER A 46 -2.87 -4.19 9.72
N PRO A 47 -1.87 -4.88 9.16
CA PRO A 47 -1.32 -6.08 9.79
C PRO A 47 -0.50 -5.72 11.04
N ASP A 48 -0.42 -6.66 11.97
CA ASP A 48 0.30 -6.50 13.22
C ASP A 48 1.78 -6.82 13.04
N ALA A 49 2.66 -5.94 13.51
CA ALA A 49 4.08 -6.20 13.56
C ALA A 49 4.36 -7.37 14.52
N GLN A 50 5.15 -8.35 14.04
CA GLN A 50 5.64 -9.42 14.90
C GLN A 50 6.76 -8.94 15.83
N ASP A 51 7.53 -7.96 15.35
CA ASP A 51 8.52 -7.23 16.13
C ASP A 51 8.51 -5.76 15.66
N PRO A 52 7.88 -4.84 16.43
CA PRO A 52 7.77 -3.43 16.04
C PRO A 52 9.11 -2.69 16.06
N THR A 53 10.15 -3.27 16.66
CA THR A 53 11.50 -2.67 16.69
C THR A 53 12.34 -3.07 15.48
N ASN A 54 11.95 -4.15 14.80
CA ASN A 54 12.62 -4.61 13.59
C ASN A 54 12.26 -3.70 12.41
N PRO A 55 13.23 -3.29 11.55
CA PRO A 55 12.94 -2.48 10.39
C PRO A 55 11.92 -3.07 9.41
N ASN A 56 11.77 -4.40 9.37
CA ASN A 56 10.77 -5.11 8.58
C ASN A 56 9.58 -5.59 9.41
N PHE A 57 9.37 -5.04 10.61
CA PHE A 57 8.26 -5.37 11.50
C PHE A 57 8.22 -6.83 11.96
N GLY A 58 9.37 -7.53 11.87
CA GLY A 58 9.48 -8.97 12.12
C GLY A 58 9.08 -9.83 10.92
N TYR A 59 8.75 -9.23 9.78
CA TYR A 59 8.44 -9.94 8.55
C TYR A 59 9.69 -10.32 7.75
N SER A 60 9.58 -11.43 7.01
CA SER A 60 10.55 -11.92 6.05
C SER A 60 10.04 -11.66 4.64
N ILE A 61 10.89 -11.08 3.79
CA ILE A 61 10.54 -10.81 2.39
C ILE A 61 10.21 -12.12 1.68
N GLY A 62 9.11 -12.12 0.92
CA GLY A 62 8.62 -13.29 0.20
C GLY A 62 7.80 -14.26 1.04
N GLN A 63 7.61 -14.00 2.33
CA GLN A 63 6.69 -14.76 3.18
C GLN A 63 5.31 -14.13 3.23
N GLU A 64 4.31 -14.96 3.47
CA GLU A 64 2.91 -14.58 3.49
C GLU A 64 2.43 -14.28 4.92
N TYR A 65 1.90 -13.07 5.14
CA TYR A 65 1.45 -12.60 6.45
C TYR A 65 -0.01 -12.15 6.41
N THR A 66 -0.63 -12.13 7.59
CA THR A 66 -2.04 -11.86 7.78
C THR A 66 -2.33 -10.36 7.71
N LEU A 67 -3.04 -9.96 6.66
CA LEU A 67 -3.58 -8.60 6.47
C LEU A 67 -4.92 -8.41 7.17
N LYS A 68 -5.73 -9.48 7.21
CA LYS A 68 -7.01 -9.54 7.93
C LYS A 68 -7.01 -10.74 8.84
N TRP A 69 -7.15 -10.53 10.15
CA TRP A 69 -7.20 -11.61 11.13
C TRP A 69 -8.56 -12.32 11.18
N ALA A 70 -8.51 -13.60 11.56
CA ALA A 70 -9.68 -14.33 12.03
C ALA A 70 -10.24 -13.68 13.33
N PRO A 71 -11.49 -13.99 13.72
CA PRO A 71 -12.02 -13.58 15.03
C PRO A 71 -11.06 -13.90 16.16
N ALA A 72 -11.02 -13.06 17.21
CA ALA A 72 -10.30 -13.41 18.42
C ALA A 72 -10.76 -14.79 18.94
N GLY A 73 -9.82 -15.58 19.44
CA GLY A 73 -10.04 -16.99 19.81
C GLY A 73 -9.95 -17.98 18.64
N LEU A 74 -10.03 -17.53 17.39
CA LEU A 74 -9.86 -18.37 16.19
C LEU A 74 -8.58 -18.09 15.42
N ARG A 75 -7.67 -17.26 15.93
CA ARG A 75 -6.41 -16.86 15.27
C ARG A 75 -5.29 -17.92 15.36
N GLN A 76 -5.68 -19.19 15.50
CA GLN A 76 -4.77 -20.34 15.58
C GLN A 76 -4.66 -21.03 14.21
N PRO A 77 -3.62 -21.85 13.94
CA PRO A 77 -3.55 -22.65 12.72
C PRO A 77 -4.81 -23.52 12.57
N PRO A 78 -5.42 -23.63 11.37
CA PRO A 78 -5.02 -23.11 10.05
C PRO A 78 -5.75 -21.80 9.65
N LYS A 79 -5.97 -20.89 10.60
CA LYS A 79 -6.72 -19.63 10.40
C LYS A 79 -5.83 -18.38 10.53
N ARG A 80 -4.54 -18.54 10.23
CA ARG A 80 -3.53 -17.49 10.06
C ARG A 80 -2.61 -17.83 8.89
N CYS A 81 -1.96 -16.83 8.32
CA CYS A 81 -1.06 -17.02 7.19
C CYS A 81 0.26 -17.69 7.62
N VAL A 82 1.01 -18.23 6.66
CA VAL A 82 2.18 -19.09 6.92
C VAL A 82 3.26 -18.39 7.75
N GLY A 83 3.49 -17.10 7.49
CA GLY A 83 4.46 -16.26 8.19
C GLY A 83 4.08 -15.96 9.64
N ASP A 84 2.81 -16.14 10.04
CA ASP A 84 2.32 -15.87 11.41
C ASP A 84 2.28 -17.10 12.31
N LYS A 85 2.88 -18.22 11.88
CA LYS A 85 2.79 -19.53 12.56
C LYS A 85 3.20 -19.53 14.04
N THR A 86 3.98 -18.58 14.52
CA THR A 86 4.36 -18.46 15.93
C THR A 86 3.82 -17.18 16.57
N PHE A 87 3.25 -16.29 15.77
CA PHE A 87 2.79 -14.99 16.23
C PHE A 87 1.36 -15.05 16.77
N LEU A 88 1.15 -14.40 17.91
CA LEU A 88 -0.17 -14.23 18.53
C LEU A 88 -0.54 -12.74 18.41
N PRO A 89 -1.41 -12.37 17.47
CA PRO A 89 -1.86 -10.98 17.30
C PRO A 89 -2.64 -10.50 18.53
N GLY A 90 -2.42 -9.25 18.91
CA GLY A 90 -3.20 -8.58 19.94
C GLY A 90 -4.54 -8.04 19.41
N GLY A 91 -5.23 -7.22 20.19
CA GLY A 91 -6.52 -6.65 19.81
C GLY A 91 -7.73 -7.44 20.31
N GLY A 92 -8.84 -6.73 20.52
CA GLY A 92 -10.11 -7.28 20.99
C GLY A 92 -10.89 -8.09 19.96
N GLY A 93 -12.02 -8.67 20.36
CA GLY A 93 -12.83 -9.58 19.53
C GLY A 93 -13.42 -8.98 18.24
N SER A 94 -13.52 -7.66 18.18
CA SER A 94 -13.98 -6.91 17.01
C SER A 94 -12.88 -6.58 16.02
N ASP A 95 -11.61 -6.65 16.41
CA ASP A 95 -10.48 -6.31 15.55
C ASP A 95 -10.16 -7.43 14.57
N ARG A 96 -10.13 -7.06 13.29
CA ARG A 96 -9.87 -7.92 12.15
C ARG A 96 -8.74 -7.42 11.27
N GLY A 97 -7.99 -6.40 11.71
CA GLY A 97 -6.94 -5.77 10.91
C GLY A 97 -7.45 -4.82 9.83
N TYR A 98 -8.70 -4.36 9.92
CA TYR A 98 -9.23 -3.29 9.06
C TYR A 98 -9.08 -1.95 9.76
N ILE A 99 -8.85 -0.90 8.98
CA ILE A 99 -8.72 0.45 9.51
C ILE A 99 -9.60 1.43 8.74
N ASP A 100 -10.02 2.48 9.43
CA ASP A 100 -10.72 3.58 8.80
C ASP A 100 -9.68 4.51 8.18
N VAL A 101 -9.60 4.49 6.84
CA VAL A 101 -8.83 5.47 6.07
C VAL A 101 -9.73 6.61 5.55
N GLY A 102 -10.86 6.85 6.21
CA GLY A 102 -11.85 7.85 5.86
C GLY A 102 -12.90 7.37 4.88
N GLN A 103 -13.00 6.05 4.68
CA GLN A 103 -14.13 5.41 4.01
C GLN A 103 -15.28 5.09 4.98
N GLY A 104 -15.08 5.29 6.28
CA GLY A 104 -15.99 4.90 7.35
C GLY A 104 -15.98 3.40 7.63
N ASP A 105 -16.89 2.98 8.51
CA ASP A 105 -16.98 1.58 8.98
C ASP A 105 -17.83 0.67 8.08
N GLY A 106 -18.29 1.17 6.92
CA GLY A 106 -19.19 0.45 6.02
C GLY A 106 -18.49 -0.67 5.24
N GLN A 107 -19.20 -1.77 4.99
CA GLN A 107 -18.73 -2.83 4.08
C GLN A 107 -18.45 -2.31 2.66
N TRP A 108 -19.32 -1.44 2.15
CA TRP A 108 -19.16 -0.82 0.84
C TRP A 108 -18.00 0.19 0.81
N GLY A 109 -17.80 0.95 1.88
CA GLY A 109 -16.63 1.83 2.00
C GLY A 109 -15.32 1.04 1.94
N LEU A 110 -15.22 -0.07 2.67
CA LEU A 110 -14.06 -0.97 2.58
C LEU A 110 -13.89 -1.58 1.18
N TYR A 111 -14.99 -1.97 0.53
CA TYR A 111 -14.94 -2.49 -0.84
C TYR A 111 -14.35 -1.46 -1.79
N ASP A 112 -14.84 -0.21 -1.74
CA ASP A 112 -14.39 0.88 -2.60
C ASP A 112 -12.93 1.29 -2.30
N ALA A 113 -12.55 1.35 -1.02
CA ALA A 113 -11.18 1.61 -0.61
C ALA A 113 -10.21 0.51 -1.08
N ILE A 114 -10.62 -0.76 -1.06
CA ILE A 114 -9.80 -1.87 -1.58
C ILE A 114 -9.74 -1.84 -3.10
N VAL A 115 -10.86 -1.73 -3.80
CA VAL A 115 -10.87 -1.79 -5.27
C VAL A 115 -10.39 -0.46 -5.84
N ASN A 116 -11.10 0.63 -5.62
CA ASN A 116 -10.83 1.87 -6.32
C ASN A 116 -9.80 2.76 -5.60
N GLY A 117 -9.42 2.43 -4.37
CA GLY A 117 -8.62 3.34 -3.54
C GLY A 117 -9.41 4.60 -3.17
N GLY A 118 -10.75 4.50 -3.20
CA GLY A 118 -11.66 5.59 -2.88
C GLY A 118 -11.77 5.78 -1.37
N TYR A 119 -11.03 6.75 -0.83
CA TYR A 119 -11.13 7.16 0.56
C TYR A 119 -10.56 8.57 0.75
N HIS A 120 -10.89 9.21 1.88
CA HIS A 120 -10.42 10.54 2.24
C HIS A 120 -9.92 10.58 3.68
N LEU A 121 -8.60 10.54 3.86
CA LEU A 121 -8.01 10.76 5.17
C LEU A 121 -8.04 12.25 5.51
N ASP A 122 -8.92 12.66 6.44
CA ASP A 122 -8.95 14.03 6.98
C ASP A 122 -7.59 14.42 7.59
N THR A 123 -6.95 13.45 8.26
CA THR A 123 -5.59 13.57 8.79
C THR A 123 -4.72 12.46 8.23
N PRO A 124 -3.55 12.79 7.66
CA PRO A 124 -2.63 11.78 7.16
C PRO A 124 -2.13 10.88 8.29
N LEU A 125 -2.15 9.57 8.08
CA LEU A 125 -1.50 8.61 8.97
C LEU A 125 0.03 8.73 8.84
N VAL A 126 0.70 8.79 9.98
CA VAL A 126 2.16 8.85 10.11
C VAL A 126 2.63 7.83 11.16
N ILE A 127 3.92 7.52 11.21
CA ILE A 127 4.47 6.68 12.30
C ILE A 127 4.12 7.33 13.65
N GLY A 128 3.59 6.53 14.57
CA GLY A 128 3.07 6.97 15.87
C GLY A 128 1.61 7.42 15.86
N SER A 129 0.95 7.49 14.70
CA SER A 129 -0.49 7.81 14.64
C SER A 129 -1.32 6.69 15.26
N PRO A 130 -2.40 7.02 15.99
CA PRO A 130 -3.37 6.03 16.42
C PRO A 130 -4.09 5.44 15.22
N ILE A 131 -4.41 4.15 15.32
CA ILE A 131 -5.18 3.44 14.32
C ILE A 131 -6.61 3.29 14.80
N GLN A 132 -7.55 3.77 13.98
CA GLN A 132 -8.96 3.52 14.17
C GLN A 132 -9.32 2.21 13.47
N HIS A 133 -9.49 1.14 14.25
CA HIS A 133 -9.88 -0.16 13.71
C HIS A 133 -11.36 -0.15 13.30
N VAL A 134 -11.63 -0.63 12.07
CA VAL A 134 -13.00 -0.89 11.63
C VAL A 134 -13.44 -2.23 12.20
N GLY A 135 -14.41 -2.18 13.11
CA GLY A 135 -14.91 -3.36 13.80
C GLY A 135 -15.81 -4.25 12.94
N GLY A 136 -15.88 -5.52 13.34
CA GLY A 136 -16.92 -6.44 12.91
C GLY A 136 -16.55 -7.29 11.70
N ASN A 137 -17.50 -8.14 11.30
CA ASN A 137 -17.25 -9.14 10.28
C ASN A 137 -17.51 -8.58 8.89
N LYS A 138 -16.44 -8.21 8.18
CA LYS A 138 -16.51 -7.66 6.82
C LYS A 138 -16.15 -8.73 5.79
N HIS A 139 -16.93 -8.80 4.73
CA HIS A 139 -16.76 -9.75 3.63
C HIS A 139 -15.94 -9.12 2.51
N VAL A 140 -14.62 -9.07 2.66
CA VAL A 140 -13.73 -8.36 1.73
C VAL A 140 -13.21 -9.21 0.57
N GLN A 141 -13.49 -10.52 0.57
CA GLN A 141 -13.00 -11.43 -0.47
C GLN A 141 -13.40 -10.98 -1.90
N PRO A 142 -14.65 -10.53 -2.17
CA PRO A 142 -15.01 -10.04 -3.50
C PRO A 142 -14.20 -8.80 -3.94
N ALA A 143 -13.88 -7.90 -3.00
CA ALA A 143 -13.08 -6.71 -3.28
C ALA A 143 -11.63 -7.10 -3.63
N MET A 144 -11.07 -8.04 -2.87
CA MET A 144 -9.71 -8.53 -3.08
C MET A 144 -9.57 -9.29 -4.40
N SER A 145 -10.56 -10.14 -4.74
CA SER A 145 -10.60 -10.83 -6.03
C SER A 145 -10.81 -9.87 -7.20
N MET A 146 -11.64 -8.83 -7.05
CA MET A 146 -11.78 -7.82 -8.10
C MET A 146 -10.49 -7.02 -8.29
N ARG A 147 -9.82 -6.60 -7.21
CA ARG A 147 -8.53 -5.91 -7.28
C ARG A 147 -7.47 -6.78 -7.96
N TYR A 148 -7.42 -8.07 -7.62
CA TYR A 148 -6.54 -9.05 -8.27
C TYR A 148 -6.86 -9.19 -9.77
N GLY A 149 -8.14 -9.33 -10.14
CA GLY A 149 -8.56 -9.49 -11.54
C GLY A 149 -8.40 -8.26 -12.42
N GLN A 150 -8.17 -7.07 -11.84
CA GLN A 150 -7.82 -5.85 -12.56
C GLN A 150 -6.33 -5.72 -12.87
N ASP A 151 -5.51 -6.66 -12.38
CA ASP A 151 -4.07 -6.66 -12.65
C ASP A 151 -3.73 -7.27 -14.00
N THR A 152 -2.72 -6.73 -14.67
CA THR A 152 -2.23 -7.24 -15.96
C THR A 152 -1.23 -8.39 -15.81
N ASP A 153 -0.74 -8.66 -14.59
CA ASP A 153 0.13 -9.78 -14.24
C ASP A 153 -0.48 -10.62 -13.10
N PRO A 154 -1.24 -11.67 -13.44
CA PRO A 154 -1.86 -12.54 -12.43
C PRO A 154 -0.89 -13.60 -11.87
N TYR A 155 0.22 -13.90 -12.53
CA TYR A 155 1.03 -15.08 -12.21
C TYR A 155 2.21 -14.80 -11.28
N SER A 156 2.66 -13.55 -11.21
CA SER A 156 3.79 -13.22 -10.36
C SER A 156 3.49 -13.45 -8.88
N MET A 157 4.40 -14.14 -8.21
CA MET A 157 4.35 -14.44 -6.77
C MET A 157 5.37 -13.63 -5.96
N THR A 158 6.25 -12.90 -6.64
CA THR A 158 7.31 -12.10 -6.02
C THR A 158 7.39 -10.73 -6.66
N GLN A 159 7.90 -9.74 -5.93
CA GLN A 159 8.14 -8.40 -6.48
C GLN A 159 9.17 -8.40 -7.62
N ALA A 160 10.13 -9.34 -7.62
CA ALA A 160 11.20 -9.40 -8.61
C ALA A 160 10.68 -9.85 -9.99
N THR A 161 9.67 -10.70 -10.01
CA THR A 161 9.05 -11.20 -11.25
C THR A 161 7.83 -10.38 -11.67
N TYR A 162 7.29 -9.56 -10.77
CA TYR A 162 6.07 -8.78 -11.01
C TYR A 162 6.28 -7.70 -12.07
N PHE A 163 5.47 -7.79 -13.13
CA PHE A 163 5.43 -6.86 -14.24
C PHE A 163 3.99 -6.46 -14.58
N GLY A 164 3.19 -6.23 -13.54
CA GLY A 164 1.81 -5.79 -13.65
C GLY A 164 1.64 -4.26 -13.60
N ASN A 165 0.39 -3.83 -13.63
CA ASN A 165 -0.01 -2.42 -13.51
C ASN A 165 -0.06 -1.89 -12.05
N GLY A 166 0.54 -2.62 -11.10
CA GLY A 166 0.60 -2.28 -9.67
C GLY A 166 -0.64 -2.64 -8.87
N ARG A 167 -1.70 -3.18 -9.47
CA ARG A 167 -2.99 -3.38 -8.79
C ARG A 167 -2.92 -4.40 -7.66
N ARG A 168 -2.08 -5.42 -7.77
CA ARG A 168 -1.85 -6.41 -6.71
C ARG A 168 -0.89 -5.93 -5.62
N LEU A 169 -0.23 -4.79 -5.81
CA LEU A 169 0.57 -4.17 -4.78
C LEU A 169 -0.32 -3.35 -3.85
N MET A 170 -0.22 -3.63 -2.55
CA MET A 170 -0.95 -2.94 -1.51
C MET A 170 0.03 -2.34 -0.53
N VAL A 171 -0.08 -1.02 -0.38
CA VAL A 171 0.60 -0.29 0.69
C VAL A 171 -0.33 -0.27 1.89
N VAL A 172 0.16 -0.70 3.04
CA VAL A 172 -0.63 -0.76 4.28
C VAL A 172 0.18 -0.19 5.45
N PRO A 173 -0.46 0.53 6.40
CA PRO A 173 0.15 0.83 7.69
C PRO A 173 0.31 -0.45 8.50
N VAL A 174 1.48 -0.67 9.07
CA VAL A 174 1.73 -1.77 10.01
C VAL A 174 1.54 -1.26 11.42
N ASN A 175 0.82 -1.99 12.26
CA ASN A 175 0.52 -1.61 13.64
C ASN A 175 1.43 -2.34 14.65
N ASN A 176 1.48 -1.86 15.90
CA ASN A 176 2.28 -2.46 16.97
C ASN A 176 1.64 -3.67 17.68
N GLY A 177 0.47 -4.15 17.23
CA GLY A 177 -0.23 -5.32 17.74
C GLY A 177 -0.87 -5.12 19.12
N LEU A 178 -1.11 -3.88 19.55
CA LEU A 178 -1.70 -3.55 20.86
C LEU A 178 -3.18 -3.16 20.72
N ASP A 179 -3.95 -3.23 21.82
CA ASP A 179 -5.36 -2.80 21.82
C ASP A 179 -5.52 -1.32 21.45
N SER A 180 -4.58 -0.47 21.88
CA SER A 180 -4.43 0.91 21.40
C SER A 180 -3.31 0.95 20.36
N SER A 181 -3.63 0.44 19.17
CA SER A 181 -2.63 0.25 18.12
C SER A 181 -2.13 1.56 17.54
N LEU A 182 -0.81 1.65 17.38
CA LEU A 182 -0.13 2.75 16.72
C LEU A 182 0.53 2.27 15.44
N VAL A 183 0.58 3.14 14.42
CA VAL A 183 1.36 2.90 13.21
C VAL A 183 2.84 2.83 13.56
N VAL A 184 3.52 1.73 13.26
CA VAL A 184 4.98 1.58 13.42
C VAL A 184 5.74 1.76 12.11
N GLY A 185 5.04 1.72 10.98
CA GLY A 185 5.60 1.95 9.66
C GLY A 185 4.64 1.55 8.54
N PHE A 186 5.17 1.43 7.33
CA PHE A 186 4.38 1.09 6.14
C PHE A 186 5.00 -0.10 5.43
N GLY A 187 4.16 -1.07 5.08
CA GLY A 187 4.54 -2.28 4.38
C GLY A 187 4.01 -2.30 2.95
N LEU A 188 4.78 -2.89 2.05
CA LEU A 188 4.35 -3.28 0.72
C LEU A 188 4.04 -4.78 0.70
N PHE A 189 2.81 -5.13 0.31
CA PHE A 189 2.37 -6.51 0.18
C PHE A 189 1.88 -6.79 -1.24
N LEU A 190 2.15 -8.00 -1.74
CA LEU A 190 1.59 -8.52 -2.98
C LEU A 190 0.42 -9.46 -2.64
N ILE A 191 -0.77 -9.18 -3.17
CA ILE A 191 -1.92 -10.11 -3.07
C ILE A 191 -1.83 -11.17 -4.16
N THR A 192 -2.30 -12.38 -3.88
CA THR A 192 -2.36 -13.54 -4.78
C THR A 192 -3.80 -13.94 -5.03
N GLU A 193 -4.03 -14.86 -5.96
CA GLU A 193 -5.37 -15.30 -6.40
C GLU A 193 -6.29 -15.72 -5.24
N ASN A 194 -5.70 -16.28 -4.18
CA ASN A 194 -6.41 -16.78 -3.01
C ASN A 194 -6.02 -16.04 -1.72
N SER A 195 -5.67 -14.77 -1.84
CA SER A 195 -5.34 -13.91 -0.70
C SER A 195 -6.45 -13.83 0.34
N CYS A 196 -7.71 -14.10 -0.01
CA CYS A 196 -8.79 -14.18 0.96
C CYS A 196 -9.70 -15.36 0.62
N ASP A 197 -10.10 -16.10 1.65
CA ASP A 197 -11.17 -17.11 1.52
C ASP A 197 -12.55 -16.42 1.59
N THR A 198 -13.54 -17.05 0.97
CA THR A 198 -14.97 -16.72 1.10
C THR A 198 -15.47 -16.77 2.55
N SER A 199 -14.81 -17.57 3.39
CA SER A 199 -15.14 -17.74 4.80
C SER A 199 -14.67 -16.55 5.65
N ASN A 200 -15.61 -15.94 6.35
CA ASN A 200 -15.31 -14.79 7.20
C ASN A 200 -14.43 -15.11 8.43
N VAL A 201 -14.29 -16.39 8.80
CA VAL A 201 -13.40 -16.85 9.89
C VAL A 201 -11.99 -17.16 9.41
N LYS A 202 -11.71 -17.03 8.12
CA LYS A 202 -10.39 -17.22 7.53
C LYS A 202 -9.65 -15.88 7.41
N PRO A 203 -8.31 -15.91 7.48
CA PRO A 203 -7.52 -14.72 7.31
C PRO A 203 -7.54 -14.25 5.85
N CYS A 204 -7.18 -12.99 5.64
CA CYS A 204 -6.61 -12.58 4.36
C CYS A 204 -5.11 -12.45 4.49
N CYS A 205 -4.41 -12.87 3.45
CA CYS A 205 -2.99 -13.06 3.41
C CYS A 205 -2.36 -12.28 2.25
N GLY A 206 -1.16 -11.75 2.48
CA GLY A 206 -0.36 -11.08 1.46
C GLY A 206 1.11 -11.39 1.61
N VAL A 207 1.83 -11.45 0.49
CA VAL A 207 3.28 -11.69 0.49
C VAL A 207 3.99 -10.38 0.81
N TYR A 208 4.75 -10.33 1.90
CA TYR A 208 5.51 -9.14 2.29
C TYR A 208 6.69 -8.91 1.34
N LEU A 209 6.83 -7.69 0.83
CA LEU A 209 7.84 -7.34 -0.16
C LEU A 209 8.89 -6.37 0.36
N SER A 210 8.49 -5.37 1.15
CA SER A 210 9.39 -4.31 1.61
C SER A 210 8.74 -3.41 2.68
N ASN A 211 9.57 -2.78 3.50
CA ASN A 211 9.24 -1.69 4.43
C ASN A 211 9.39 -0.29 3.80
N SER A 212 9.70 -0.22 2.51
CA SER A 212 9.88 1.03 1.76
C SER A 212 8.91 1.10 0.57
N PRO A 213 7.58 1.04 0.79
CA PRO A 213 6.60 1.15 -0.29
C PRO A 213 6.70 2.50 -1.03
N VAL A 214 6.51 2.47 -2.35
CA VAL A 214 6.31 3.68 -3.16
C VAL A 214 4.85 3.72 -3.63
N LEU A 215 4.12 4.76 -3.25
CA LEU A 215 2.75 4.98 -3.70
C LEU A 215 2.69 5.10 -5.23
N TYR A 216 1.67 4.46 -5.82
CA TYR A 216 1.42 4.45 -7.27
C TYR A 216 2.57 3.88 -8.12
N SER A 217 3.45 3.09 -7.53
CA SER A 217 4.53 2.42 -8.25
C SER A 217 4.31 0.92 -8.29
N ASP A 218 4.72 0.32 -9.41
CA ASP A 218 4.89 -1.12 -9.56
C ASP A 218 6.21 -1.63 -8.95
N LYS A 219 7.04 -0.72 -8.39
CA LYS A 219 8.34 -1.01 -7.79
C LYS A 219 8.37 -0.66 -6.29
N LYS A 220 9.25 -1.34 -5.56
CA LYS A 220 9.65 -0.91 -4.21
C LYS A 220 10.46 0.38 -4.26
N GLY A 221 10.45 1.10 -3.14
CA GLY A 221 11.33 2.23 -2.91
C GLY A 221 12.77 1.80 -2.67
N ALA A 222 13.68 2.75 -2.86
CA ALA A 222 15.06 2.68 -2.42
C ALA A 222 15.23 3.60 -1.21
N GLY A 223 15.72 3.06 -0.08
CA GLY A 223 15.93 3.83 1.14
C GLY A 223 15.64 3.05 2.42
N SER A 224 15.77 3.73 3.56
CA SER A 224 15.34 3.22 4.88
C SER A 224 13.83 3.01 4.92
N GLY A 225 13.34 2.22 5.89
CA GLY A 225 11.91 1.98 6.05
C GLY A 225 11.11 3.28 6.13
N GLY A 226 9.99 3.34 5.40
CA GLY A 226 9.18 4.55 5.27
C GLY A 226 8.27 4.52 4.04
N LEU A 227 7.35 5.47 3.98
CA LEU A 227 6.47 5.63 2.83
C LEU A 227 7.10 6.59 1.81
N TYR A 228 7.07 6.21 0.54
CA TYR A 228 7.63 7.02 -0.54
C TYR A 228 6.58 7.33 -1.60
N ARG A 229 6.81 8.39 -2.37
CA ARG A 229 6.07 8.70 -3.60
C ARG A 229 7.02 9.19 -4.68
N VAL A 230 6.71 8.90 -5.93
CA VAL A 230 7.42 9.50 -7.07
C VAL A 230 7.10 10.99 -7.11
N LYS A 231 8.13 11.82 -7.06
CA LYS A 231 8.04 13.28 -7.18
C LYS A 231 8.84 13.75 -8.38
N LEU A 232 8.31 14.75 -9.08
CA LEU A 232 9.07 15.53 -10.05
C LEU A 232 9.73 16.67 -9.29
N PHE A 233 11.05 16.71 -9.34
CA PHE A 233 11.88 17.79 -8.86
C PHE A 233 12.18 18.69 -10.06
N PHE A 234 11.92 19.97 -9.88
CA PHE A 234 12.16 21.06 -10.83
C PHE A 234 13.03 22.12 -10.16
#